data_AF-A0A932UMU7-F1
#
_entry.id   AF-A0A932UMU7-F1
#
_cell.length_a   1.000
_cell.length_b   1.000
_cell.length_c   1.000
_cell.angle_alpha   90.00
_cell.angle_beta   90.00
_cell.angle_gamma   90.00
#
_symmetry.space_group_name_H-M   'P 1'
#
loop_
_entity.id
_entity.type
_entity.pdbx_description
1 polymer ?
#
loop_
_entity_poly.entity_id
_entity_poly.type
_entity_poly.pdbx_seq_one_letter_code
_entity_poly.pdbx_strand_id
1 'polypeptide(L)'
;MSYKIGANVIDHFETVLEKLRRAVQKLSRWGYREVHVVTDHGFLLFQAAPTEPKVPFPADAALLLDARYAFVREGVPVQHLTLPFTFEPSLWVAFPRGIRCFKTAGEYMHGGLTLQEVVIPHGRRVSQFTLAISCRWMSTPSC
;
A
#
# COMPACT_ATOMS: atom_id res chain seq x y z
N MET A 1 -2.02 16.62 -9.04
CA MET A 1 -3.21 16.28 -9.83
C MET A 1 -3.47 14.79 -9.67
N SER A 2 -4.48 14.42 -8.87
CA SER A 2 -4.91 13.04 -8.73
C SER A 2 -5.67 12.64 -9.99
N TYR A 3 -5.09 11.75 -10.78
CA TYR A 3 -5.74 11.20 -11.96
C TYR A 3 -6.87 10.26 -11.47
N LYS A 4 -8.11 10.76 -11.44
CA LYS A 4 -9.32 9.93 -11.24
C LYS A 4 -9.59 9.13 -12.52
N ILE A 5 -8.70 8.19 -12.83
CA ILE A 5 -8.80 7.40 -14.08
C ILE A 5 -9.71 6.17 -13.89
N GLY A 6 -10.01 5.75 -12.64
CA GLY A 6 -10.96 4.65 -12.37
C GLY A 6 -10.63 3.38 -13.15
N ALA A 7 -11.64 2.70 -13.70
CA ALA A 7 -11.46 1.49 -14.50
C ALA A 7 -10.66 1.68 -15.81
N ASN A 8 -10.46 2.92 -16.28
CA ASN A 8 -9.80 3.22 -17.56
C ASN A 8 -8.27 3.33 -17.43
N VAL A 9 -7.69 2.93 -16.29
CA VAL A 9 -6.23 3.00 -16.07
C VAL A 9 -5.48 2.09 -17.05
N ILE A 10 -6.11 0.98 -17.43
CA ILE A 10 -5.57 0.05 -18.44
C ILE A 10 -5.35 0.78 -19.77
N ASP A 11 -6.29 1.63 -20.18
CA ASP A 11 -6.23 2.35 -21.45
C ASP A 11 -5.08 3.36 -21.50
N HIS A 12 -4.58 3.78 -20.34
CA HIS A 12 -3.46 4.69 -20.22
C HIS A 12 -2.13 4.00 -19.89
N PHE A 13 -2.12 2.67 -19.74
CA PHE A 13 -0.94 1.91 -19.34
C PHE A 13 0.25 2.16 -20.26
N GLU A 14 0.06 2.03 -21.57
CA GLU A 14 1.12 2.28 -22.56
C GLU A 14 1.64 3.72 -22.51
N THR A 15 0.75 4.68 -22.28
CA THR A 15 1.13 6.10 -22.16
C THR A 15 1.97 6.35 -20.91
N VAL A 16 1.62 5.74 -19.78
CA VAL A 16 2.37 5.85 -18.53
C VAL A 16 3.74 5.17 -18.67
N LEU A 17 3.78 3.99 -19.29
CA LEU A 17 5.01 3.25 -19.52
C LEU A 17 5.99 4.03 -20.42
N GLU A 18 5.48 4.66 -21.48
CA GLU A 18 6.29 5.50 -22.37
C GLU A 18 6.83 6.74 -21.65
N LYS A 19 6.03 7.37 -20.78
CA LYS A 19 6.50 8.49 -19.93
C LYS A 19 7.59 8.04 -18.96
N LEU A 20 7.43 6.90 -18.31
CA LEU A 20 8.43 6.31 -17.40
C LEU A 20 9.73 6.01 -18.17
N ARG A 21 9.65 5.39 -19.34
CA ARG A 21 10.79 5.10 -20.21
C ARG A 21 11.56 6.38 -20.56
N ARG A 22 10.86 7.44 -20.96
CA ARG A 22 11.48 8.75 -21.25
C ARG A 22 12.17 9.35 -20.04
N ALA A 23 11.57 9.25 -18.85
CA ALA A 23 12.18 9.75 -17.62
C ALA A 23 13.48 9.00 -17.29
N VAL A 24 13.48 7.66 -17.35
CA VAL A 24 14.67 6.83 -17.12
C VAL A 24 15.79 7.19 -18.12
N GLN A 25 15.45 7.39 -19.41
CA GLN A 25 16.43 7.78 -20.42
C GLN A 25 17.04 9.16 -20.17
N LYS A 26 16.23 10.13 -19.72
CA LYS A 26 16.73 11.47 -19.36
C LYS A 26 17.72 11.40 -18.20
N LEU A 27 17.37 10.68 -17.13
CA LEU A 27 18.27 10.48 -15.99
C LEU A 27 19.58 9.80 -16.41
N SER A 28 19.51 8.77 -17.24
CA SER A 28 20.72 8.13 -17.77
C SER A 28 21.62 9.10 -18.56
N ARG A 29 21.02 9.96 -19.41
CA ARG A 29 21.78 10.98 -20.17
C ARG A 29 22.38 12.07 -19.29
N TRP A 30 21.81 12.33 -18.13
CA TRP A 30 22.34 13.26 -17.13
C TRP A 30 23.47 12.67 -16.28
N GLY A 31 23.91 11.44 -16.57
CA GLY A 31 25.03 10.80 -15.89
C GLY A 31 24.65 10.05 -14.61
N TYR A 32 23.36 9.89 -14.31
CA TYR A 32 22.93 9.03 -13.21
C TYR A 32 23.29 7.56 -13.54
N ARG A 33 24.17 6.98 -12.72
CA ARG A 33 24.68 5.61 -12.89
C ARG A 33 23.63 4.53 -12.61
N GLU A 34 22.62 4.87 -11.82
CA GLU A 34 21.60 3.95 -11.37
C GLU A 34 20.25 4.66 -11.26
N VAL A 35 19.19 3.99 -11.71
CA VAL A 35 17.80 4.46 -11.60
C VAL A 35 16.97 3.32 -11.05
N HIS A 36 16.29 3.57 -9.93
CA HIS A 36 15.40 2.64 -9.28
C HIS A 36 13.96 3.02 -9.58
N VAL A 37 13.19 2.08 -10.14
CA VAL A 37 11.76 2.25 -10.32
C VAL A 37 11.06 1.51 -9.18
N VAL A 38 10.30 2.27 -8.40
CA VAL A 38 9.49 1.78 -7.29
C VAL A 38 8.04 2.17 -7.51
N THR A 39 7.12 1.34 -7.05
CA THR A 39 5.69 1.67 -7.00
C THR A 39 5.19 1.42 -5.60
N ASP A 40 4.35 2.32 -5.12
CA ASP A 40 3.45 2.03 -4.03
C ASP A 40 2.40 1.03 -4.53
N HIS A 41 2.01 0.05 -3.70
CA HIS A 41 0.88 -0.84 -3.94
C HIS A 41 1.01 -1.94 -5.03
N GLY A 42 2.19 -2.12 -5.63
CA GLY A 42 2.37 -3.13 -6.67
C GLY A 42 1.51 -2.88 -7.91
N PHE A 43 1.22 -3.93 -8.70
CA PHE A 43 0.58 -3.86 -10.02
C PHE A 43 -0.92 -4.22 -10.03
N LEU A 44 -1.55 -4.34 -8.86
CA LEU A 44 -2.94 -4.79 -8.78
C LEU A 44 -3.90 -3.63 -9.04
N LEU A 45 -4.29 -3.49 -10.30
CA LEU A 45 -5.48 -2.74 -10.65
C LEU A 45 -6.70 -3.54 -10.19
N PHE A 46 -7.12 -3.31 -8.95
CA PHE A 46 -8.33 -3.89 -8.44
C PHE A 46 -9.52 -3.13 -9.05
N GLN A 47 -10.16 -3.70 -10.06
CA GLN A 47 -11.52 -3.27 -10.42
C GLN A 47 -12.39 -3.64 -9.23
N ALA A 48 -12.67 -2.66 -8.36
CA ALA A 48 -13.46 -2.87 -7.17
C ALA A 48 -14.74 -3.63 -7.54
N ALA A 49 -14.80 -4.92 -7.20
CA ALA A 49 -16.03 -5.66 -7.29
C ALA A 49 -17.02 -5.00 -6.30
N PRO A 50 -18.32 -4.92 -6.62
CA PRO A 50 -19.33 -4.29 -5.76
C PRO A 50 -19.52 -4.96 -4.39
N THR A 51 -18.75 -6.01 -4.08
CA THR A 51 -18.88 -6.84 -2.88
C THR A 51 -17.52 -7.20 -2.29
N GLU A 52 -16.70 -6.21 -1.92
CA GLU A 52 -15.65 -6.49 -0.95
C GLU A 52 -16.28 -7.05 0.34
N PRO A 53 -15.73 -8.13 0.94
CA PRO A 53 -16.36 -8.75 2.09
C PRO A 53 -16.22 -7.83 3.29
N LYS A 54 -17.30 -7.09 3.58
CA LYS A 54 -17.35 -6.24 4.76
C LYS A 54 -17.26 -7.11 6.00
N VAL A 55 -16.34 -6.76 6.88
CA VAL A 55 -16.22 -7.39 8.20
C VAL A 55 -16.67 -6.41 9.27
N PRO A 56 -17.43 -6.87 10.27
CA PRO A 56 -17.89 -6.01 11.34
C PRO A 56 -16.69 -5.50 12.16
N PHE A 57 -16.80 -4.26 12.60
CA PHE A 57 -15.89 -3.66 13.57
C PHE A 57 -16.73 -3.03 14.70
N PRO A 58 -16.42 -3.28 15.98
CA PRO A 58 -17.13 -2.64 17.10
C PRO A 58 -16.90 -1.11 17.06
N ALA A 59 -17.95 -0.35 16.78
CA ALA A 59 -17.83 1.10 16.55
C ALA A 59 -17.39 1.86 17.81
N ASP A 60 -17.71 1.34 18.99
CA ASP A 60 -17.32 1.83 20.31
C ASP A 60 -15.84 1.60 20.63
N ALA A 61 -15.22 0.59 20.02
CA ALA A 61 -13.79 0.30 20.18
C ALA A 61 -12.90 1.19 19.30
N ALA A 62 -13.43 1.73 18.20
CA ALA A 62 -12.68 2.56 17.26
C ALA A 62 -12.64 4.03 17.69
N LEU A 63 -11.44 4.59 17.84
CA LEU A 63 -11.23 6.04 17.89
C LEU A 63 -11.43 6.68 16.52
N LEU A 64 -11.06 5.94 15.48
CA LEU A 64 -11.30 6.28 14.08
C LEU A 64 -11.46 4.99 13.29
N LEU A 65 -12.46 4.94 12.42
CA LEU A 65 -12.74 3.78 11.57
C LEU A 65 -12.73 4.22 10.10
N ASP A 66 -11.75 3.73 9.34
CA ASP A 66 -11.67 3.86 7.89
C ASP A 66 -12.06 2.52 7.23
N ALA A 67 -12.01 2.44 5.90
CA ALA A 67 -12.38 1.25 5.16
C ALA A 67 -11.40 0.09 5.40
N ARG A 68 -10.10 0.34 5.58
CA ARG A 68 -9.06 -0.72 5.71
C ARG A 68 -8.20 -0.64 6.96
N TYR A 69 -8.52 0.27 7.86
CA TYR A 69 -7.87 0.34 9.16
C TYR A 69 -8.79 1.00 10.17
N ALA A 70 -8.52 0.74 11.45
CA ALA A 70 -9.15 1.43 12.56
C ALA A 70 -8.10 1.76 13.62
N PHE A 71 -8.14 2.97 14.17
CA PHE A 71 -7.36 3.30 15.36
C PHE A 71 -8.12 2.84 16.60
N VAL A 72 -7.44 2.12 17.48
CA VAL A 72 -7.93 1.68 18.79
C VAL A 72 -6.94 2.08 19.87
N ARG A 73 -7.40 2.15 21.12
CA ARG A 73 -6.47 2.31 22.25
C ARG A 73 -5.69 1.02 22.47
N GLU A 74 -4.48 1.14 22.98
CA GLU A 74 -3.72 0.00 23.49
C GLU A 74 -4.55 -0.83 24.47
N GLY A 75 -4.46 -2.16 24.36
CA GLY A 75 -5.13 -3.11 25.24
C GLY A 75 -6.62 -3.34 24.94
N VAL A 76 -7.24 -2.60 24.01
CA VAL A 76 -8.63 -2.85 23.60
C VAL A 76 -8.69 -4.14 22.76
N PRO A 77 -9.40 -5.19 23.21
CA PRO A 77 -9.47 -6.44 22.46
C PRO A 77 -10.36 -6.28 21.23
N VAL A 78 -9.79 -6.53 20.06
CA VAL A 78 -10.52 -6.57 18.78
C VAL A 78 -10.18 -7.85 18.02
N GLN A 79 -11.17 -8.43 17.32
CA GLN A 79 -10.99 -9.68 16.56
C GLN A 79 -10.36 -9.46 15.17
N HIS A 80 -9.36 -8.57 15.09
CA HIS A 80 -8.68 -8.18 13.86
C HIS A 80 -7.17 -8.19 14.06
N LEU A 81 -6.38 -8.15 12.97
CA LEU A 81 -4.93 -8.04 13.10
C LEU A 81 -4.59 -6.64 13.59
N THR A 82 -3.95 -6.52 14.76
CA THR A 82 -3.65 -5.21 15.35
C THR A 82 -2.15 -5.06 15.53
N LEU A 83 -1.61 -3.90 15.13
CA LEU A 83 -0.20 -3.54 15.28
C LEU A 83 -0.08 -2.23 16.07
N PRO A 84 1.01 -2.03 16.84
CA PRO A 84 1.26 -0.75 17.51
C PRO A 84 1.47 0.37 16.48
N PHE A 85 0.96 1.56 16.76
CA PHE A 85 1.18 2.72 15.91
C PHE A 85 2.48 3.43 16.30
N THR A 86 3.43 3.50 15.37
CA THR A 86 4.79 3.97 15.64
C THR A 86 4.86 5.40 16.17
N PHE A 87 3.91 6.27 15.81
CA PHE A 87 3.96 7.69 16.15
C PHE A 87 3.21 8.07 17.43
N GLU A 88 2.39 7.17 17.98
CA GLU A 88 1.66 7.40 19.22
C GLU A 88 1.52 6.07 19.98
N PRO A 89 2.30 5.84 21.05
CA PRO A 89 2.35 4.56 21.75
C PRO A 89 1.01 4.12 22.35
N SER A 90 0.13 5.07 22.70
CA SER A 90 -1.20 4.76 23.24
C SER A 90 -2.18 4.26 22.17
N LEU A 91 -1.79 4.28 20.90
CA LEU A 91 -2.60 3.89 19.76
C LEU A 91 -2.10 2.62 19.10
N TRP A 92 -3.06 1.81 18.71
CA TRP A 92 -2.88 0.62 17.91
C TRP A 92 -3.75 0.72 16.67
N VAL A 93 -3.32 0.08 15.59
CA VAL A 93 -4.03 0.06 14.30
C VAL A 93 -4.52 -1.35 14.03
N ALA A 94 -5.83 -1.50 13.92
CA ALA A 94 -6.49 -2.75 13.56
C ALA A 94 -6.75 -2.80 12.05
N PHE A 95 -6.49 -3.96 11.45
CA PHE A 95 -6.58 -4.19 10.01
C PHE A 95 -7.48 -5.41 9.71
N PRO A 96 -8.38 -5.30 8.72
CA PRO A 96 -9.10 -6.45 8.21
C PRO A 96 -8.12 -7.38 7.46
N ARG A 97 -8.34 -8.70 7.53
CA ARG A 97 -7.46 -9.66 6.87
C ARG A 97 -7.71 -9.73 5.36
N GLY A 98 -6.62 -9.68 4.58
CA GLY A 98 -6.67 -9.81 3.11
C GLY A 98 -7.29 -8.58 2.46
N ILE A 99 -8.13 -8.79 1.45
CA ILE A 99 -8.82 -7.72 0.69
C ILE A 99 -10.15 -7.27 1.33
N ARG A 100 -10.37 -7.57 2.61
CA ARG A 100 -11.61 -7.23 3.32
C ARG A 100 -11.60 -5.79 3.80
N CYS A 101 -12.78 -5.24 4.08
CA CYS A 101 -12.94 -3.85 4.52
C CYS A 101 -13.93 -3.73 5.68
N PHE A 102 -13.81 -2.69 6.51
CA PHE A 102 -14.77 -2.36 7.55
C PHE A 102 -15.96 -1.54 7.02
N LYS A 103 -15.76 -0.79 5.94
CA LYS A 103 -16.75 0.07 5.30
C LYS A 103 -16.74 -0.13 3.79
N THR A 104 -17.76 0.36 3.08
CA THR A 104 -17.79 0.32 1.60
C THR A 104 -16.57 1.04 1.05
N ALA A 105 -15.86 0.35 0.16
CA ALA A 105 -14.70 0.87 -0.51
C ALA A 105 -15.01 1.70 -1.75
N GLY A 106 -14.15 2.68 -2.04
CA GLY A 106 -14.10 3.32 -3.36
C GLY A 106 -13.29 2.51 -4.37
N GLU A 107 -13.32 2.88 -5.64
CA GLU A 107 -12.58 2.20 -6.73
C GLU A 107 -11.07 2.20 -6.55
N TYR A 108 -10.54 3.12 -5.75
CA TYR A 108 -9.12 3.23 -5.46
C TYR A 108 -8.96 3.51 -3.96
N MET A 109 -8.62 2.48 -3.22
CA MET A 109 -8.43 2.58 -1.77
C MET A 109 -7.01 2.27 -1.37
N HIS A 110 -6.51 3.02 -0.39
CA HIS A 110 -5.22 2.81 0.26
C HIS A 110 -5.40 2.37 1.72
N GLY A 111 -4.32 1.87 2.31
CA GLY A 111 -4.27 1.47 3.73
C GLY A 111 -4.64 0.01 3.96
N GLY A 112 -4.09 -0.61 5.00
CA GLY A 112 -4.23 -2.07 5.16
C GLY A 112 -2.89 -2.74 5.37
N LEU A 113 -2.92 -4.06 5.48
CA LEU A 113 -1.74 -4.92 5.54
C LEU A 113 -1.80 -5.98 4.44
N THR A 114 -2.27 -5.59 3.26
CA THR A 114 -2.17 -6.48 2.09
C THR A 114 -0.70 -6.61 1.68
N LEU A 115 -0.34 -7.74 1.06
CA LEU A 115 1.04 -7.95 0.57
C LEU A 115 1.46 -6.81 -0.37
N GLN A 116 0.52 -6.32 -1.16
CA GLN A 116 0.66 -5.23 -2.10
C GLN A 116 1.04 -3.90 -1.41
N GLU A 117 0.51 -3.63 -0.21
CA GLU A 117 0.86 -2.45 0.59
C GLU A 117 2.21 -2.55 1.28
N VAL A 118 2.56 -3.76 1.74
CA VAL A 118 3.73 -3.96 2.59
C VAL A 118 4.98 -4.26 1.77
N VAL A 119 4.81 -4.69 0.51
CA VAL A 119 5.91 -5.01 -0.40
C VAL A 119 5.99 -3.97 -1.50
N ILE A 120 7.11 -3.25 -1.55
CA ILE A 120 7.47 -2.36 -2.65
C ILE A 120 8.26 -3.18 -3.68
N PRO A 121 7.71 -3.45 -4.88
CA PRO A 121 8.50 -4.09 -5.92
C PRO A 121 9.56 -3.11 -6.43
N HIS A 122 10.77 -3.61 -6.59
CA HIS A 122 11.94 -2.83 -6.96
C HIS A 122 12.46 -3.27 -8.32
N GLY A 123 12.31 -2.40 -9.32
CA GLY A 123 12.87 -2.59 -10.65
C GLY A 123 14.24 -1.94 -10.78
N ARG A 124 15.26 -2.73 -11.14
CA ARG A 124 16.59 -2.25 -11.52
C ARG A 124 16.89 -2.68 -12.96
N ARG A 125 17.40 -1.77 -13.78
CA ARG A 125 17.95 -2.13 -15.09
C ARG A 125 19.32 -2.77 -14.89
N VAL A 126 19.39 -4.08 -15.04
CA VAL A 126 20.65 -4.85 -14.97
C VAL A 126 20.73 -5.69 -16.24
N SER A 127 21.90 -5.81 -16.85
CA SER A 127 22.15 -6.77 -17.94
C SER A 127 21.96 -8.25 -17.54
N GLN A 128 21.53 -8.53 -16.31
CA GLN A 128 21.06 -9.82 -15.78
C GLN A 128 20.24 -9.58 -14.51
N PHE A 129 19.03 -10.12 -14.41
CA PHE A 129 18.09 -9.86 -13.31
C PHE A 129 18.66 -10.22 -11.92
N THR A 130 18.47 -9.34 -10.93
CA THR A 130 18.58 -9.67 -9.51
C THR A 130 17.47 -8.94 -8.75
N LEU A 131 16.58 -9.70 -8.12
CA LEU A 131 15.52 -9.21 -7.24
C LEU A 131 16.12 -8.94 -5.85
N ALA A 132 16.12 -7.69 -5.39
CA ALA A 132 16.49 -7.36 -4.02
C ALA A 132 15.21 -7.02 -3.23
N ILE A 133 14.82 -7.91 -2.31
CA ILE A 133 13.77 -7.65 -1.33
C ILE A 133 14.47 -7.12 -0.08
N SER A 134 14.36 -5.81 0.20
CA SER A 134 14.73 -5.28 1.52
C SER A 134 13.46 -4.93 2.28
N CYS A 135 13.05 -5.82 3.19
CA CYS A 135 12.08 -5.51 4.22
C CYS A 135 12.88 -5.17 5.49
N ARG A 136 13.13 -3.88 5.75
CA ARG A 136 13.77 -3.46 7.00
C ARG A 136 12.67 -3.25 8.04
N TRP A 137 12.40 -4.29 8.83
CA TRP A 137 11.68 -4.12 10.09
C TRP A 137 12.53 -3.27 11.02
N MET A 138 12.01 -2.12 11.45
CA MET A 138 12.56 -1.39 12.59
C MET A 138 12.13 -2.17 13.84
N SER A 139 13.01 -3.05 14.32
CA SER A 139 12.93 -3.55 15.69
C SER A 139 13.01 -2.35 16.64
N THR A 140 11.99 -2.17 17.46
CA THR A 140 12.07 -1.25 18.60
C THR A 140 13.25 -1.67 19.49
N PRO A 141 14.02 -0.72 20.06
CA PRO A 141 14.98 -1.07 21.10
C PRO A 141 14.20 -1.62 22.30
N SER A 142 14.60 -2.79 22.75
CA SER A 142 14.26 -3.31 24.07
C SER A 142 14.76 -2.35 25.14
N CYS A 143 13.84 -1.86 25.97
CA CYS A 143 14.10 -1.42 27.33
C CYS A 143 13.26 -2.30 28.26
#